data_AF-A0A1V4XHD7-F1
#
_entry.id   AF-A0A1V4XHD7-F1
#
_cell.length_a   1.000
_cell.length_b   1.000
_cell.length_c   1.000
_cell.angle_alpha   90.00
_cell.angle_beta   90.00
_cell.angle_gamma   90.00
#
_symmetry.space_group_name_H-M   'P 1'
#
loop_
_entity.id
_entity.type
_entity.pdbx_description
1 polymer ?
#
loop_
_entity_poly.entity_id
_entity_poly.type
_entity_poly.pdbx_seq_one_letter_code
_entity_poly.pdbx_strand_id
1 'polypeptide(L)'
;MIETISNIGWSLVFSLVGGLVGIVLVLLASAVVPRMMNRLTPNIDEEKEILRGNGAVAEYYGRVVGACIVGVSIVIAAAVLGGILSALH
;
A
#
# COMPACT_ATOMS: atom_id res chain seq x y z
N MET A 1 -35.01 10.94 11.20
CA MET A 1 -34.36 9.84 11.96
C MET A 1 -34.03 8.65 11.08
N ILE A 2 -34.98 8.10 10.31
CA ILE A 2 -34.74 6.95 9.41
C ILE A 2 -33.67 7.25 8.34
N GLU A 3 -33.74 8.41 7.67
CA GLU A 3 -32.71 8.82 6.69
C GLU A 3 -31.32 8.94 7.32
N THR A 4 -31.24 9.52 8.52
CA THR A 4 -29.96 9.66 9.25
C THR A 4 -29.34 8.29 9.55
N ILE A 5 -30.15 7.33 9.99
CA ILE A 5 -29.69 5.95 10.27
C ILE A 5 -29.24 5.26 8.97
N SER A 6 -29.97 5.45 7.87
CA SER A 6 -29.61 4.92 6.56
C SER A 6 -28.28 5.47 6.06
N ASN A 7 -28.05 6.78 6.17
CA ASN A 7 -26.81 7.43 5.73
C ASN A 7 -25.61 6.98 6.56
N ILE A 8 -25.78 6.82 7.88
CA ILE A 8 -24.75 6.25 8.76
C ILE A 8 -24.43 4.81 8.35
N GLY A 9 -25.46 4.00 8.05
CA GLY A 9 -25.29 2.63 7.58
C GLY A 9 -24.46 2.53 6.31
N TRP A 10 -24.77 3.35 5.30
CA TRP A 10 -24.02 3.40 4.04
C TRP A 10 -22.58 3.89 4.23
N SER A 11 -22.37 4.92 5.06
CA SER A 11 -21.02 5.40 5.39
C SER A 11 -20.13 4.31 6.01
N LEU A 12 -20.70 3.48 6.88
CA LEU A 12 -19.99 2.34 7.47
C LEU A 12 -19.59 1.31 6.41
N VAL A 13 -20.52 0.96 5.52
CA VAL A 13 -20.28 0.01 4.43
C VAL A 13 -19.19 0.52 3.49
N PHE A 14 -19.27 1.77 3.03
CA PHE A 14 -18.26 2.36 2.15
C PHE A 14 -16.89 2.46 2.82
N SER A 15 -16.83 2.79 4.12
CA SER A 15 -15.58 2.84 4.87
C SER A 15 -14.94 1.46 5.01
N LEU A 16 -15.73 0.42 5.28
CA LEU A 16 -15.25 -0.96 5.37
C LEU A 16 -14.75 -1.47 4.02
N VAL A 17 -15.52 -1.27 2.95
CA VAL A 17 -15.14 -1.67 1.59
C VAL A 17 -13.90 -0.91 1.13
N GLY A 18 -13.86 0.41 1.32
CA GLY A 18 -12.70 1.23 0.98
C GLY A 18 -11.45 0.82 1.75
N GLY A 19 -11.58 0.53 3.05
CA GLY A 19 -10.49 0.02 3.88
C GLY A 19 -9.96 -1.33 3.38
N LEU A 20 -10.85 -2.28 3.07
CA LEU A 20 -10.47 -3.58 2.48
C LEU A 20 -9.74 -3.42 1.16
N VAL A 21 -10.25 -2.58 0.26
CA VAL A 21 -9.60 -2.28 -1.02
C VAL A 21 -8.21 -1.66 -0.79
N GLY A 22 -8.10 -0.70 0.11
CA GLY A 22 -6.82 -0.08 0.48
C GLY A 22 -5.79 -1.10 0.99
N ILE A 23 -6.20 -2.00 1.89
CA ILE A 23 -5.35 -3.07 2.41
C ILE A 23 -4.85 -3.97 1.28
N VAL A 24 -5.75 -4.43 0.40
CA VAL A 24 -5.39 -5.29 -0.73
C VAL A 24 -4.39 -4.59 -1.66
N LEU A 25 -4.62 -3.31 -1.97
CA LEU A 25 -3.72 -2.54 -2.83
C LEU A 25 -2.32 -2.37 -2.21
N VAL A 26 -2.24 -2.11 -0.90
CA VAL A 26 -0.96 -2.00 -0.19
C VAL A 26 -0.22 -3.34 -0.16
N LEU A 27 -0.93 -4.46 0.07
CA LEU A 27 -0.34 -5.80 0.03
C LEU A 27 0.16 -6.17 -1.37
N LEU A 28 -0.56 -5.76 -2.42
CA LEU A 28 -0.09 -5.95 -3.80
C LEU A 28 1.15 -5.09 -4.06
N ALA A 29 1.17 -3.83 -3.60
CA ALA A 29 2.32 -2.96 -3.74
C ALA A 29 3.56 -3.53 -3.04
N SER A 30 3.41 -4.08 -1.83
CA SER A 30 4.53 -4.69 -1.09
C SER A 30 5.09 -5.95 -1.75
N ALA A 31 4.33 -6.63 -2.60
CA ALA A 31 4.83 -7.75 -3.42
C ALA A 31 5.44 -7.30 -4.76
N VAL A 32 4.93 -6.21 -5.34
CA VAL A 32 5.38 -5.70 -6.65
C VAL A 32 6.67 -4.90 -6.52
N VAL A 33 6.81 -4.05 -5.51
CA VAL A 33 7.97 -3.16 -5.34
C VAL A 33 9.29 -3.95 -5.21
N PRO A 34 9.40 -5.00 -4.36
CA PRO A 34 10.56 -5.90 -4.34
C PRO A 34 10.92 -6.47 -5.71
N ARG A 35 9.93 -7.01 -6.44
CA ARG A 35 10.15 -7.60 -7.76
C ARG A 35 10.60 -6.58 -8.79
N MET A 36 10.11 -5.35 -8.69
CA MET A 36 10.60 -4.24 -9.51
C MET A 36 12.04 -3.91 -9.17
N MET A 37 12.41 -3.89 -7.88
CA MET A 37 13.79 -3.63 -7.46
C MET A 37 14.75 -4.66 -8.06
N ASN A 38 14.48 -5.96 -7.88
CA ASN A 38 15.34 -7.02 -8.42
C ASN A 38 15.49 -6.94 -9.95
N ARG A 39 14.52 -6.35 -10.68
CA ARG A 39 14.65 -6.09 -12.13
C ARG A 39 15.49 -4.86 -12.45
N LEU A 40 15.51 -3.85 -11.58
CA LEU A 40 16.35 -2.65 -11.73
C LEU A 40 17.81 -2.92 -11.34
N THR A 41 18.05 -3.90 -10.46
CA THR A 41 19.38 -4.28 -9.94
C THR A 41 19.74 -5.73 -10.27
N PRO A 42 19.73 -6.16 -11.55
CA PRO A 42 19.86 -7.57 -11.93
C PRO A 42 21.21 -8.22 -11.57
N ASN A 43 22.23 -7.42 -11.24
CA ASN A 43 23.55 -7.89 -10.86
C ASN A 43 23.73 -8.10 -9.36
N ILE A 44 22.76 -7.69 -8.54
CA ILE A 44 22.77 -7.84 -7.09
C ILE A 44 21.59 -8.74 -6.73
N ASP A 45 21.87 -9.79 -5.96
CA ASP A 45 20.82 -10.63 -5.37
C ASP A 45 20.60 -10.12 -3.94
N GLU A 46 19.65 -9.21 -3.78
CA GLU A 46 19.43 -8.51 -2.50
C GLU A 46 19.05 -9.48 -1.40
N GLU A 47 18.17 -10.45 -1.69
CA GLU A 47 17.73 -11.43 -0.72
C GLU A 47 18.91 -12.27 -0.21
N LYS A 48 19.78 -12.72 -1.12
CA LYS A 48 20.96 -13.50 -0.76
C LYS A 48 22.02 -12.68 -0.02
N GLU A 49 22.24 -11.43 -0.42
CA GLU A 49 23.19 -10.54 0.26
C GLU A 49 22.71 -10.14 1.66
N ILE A 50 21.41 -9.91 1.84
CA ILE A 50 20.82 -9.66 3.17
C ILE A 50 20.95 -10.91 4.06
N LEU A 51 20.69 -12.10 3.53
CA LEU A 51 20.87 -13.36 4.26
C LEU A 51 22.33 -13.62 4.66
N ARG A 52 23.29 -13.13 3.87
CA ARG A 52 24.73 -13.19 4.17
C ARG A 52 25.20 -12.17 5.20
N GLY A 53 24.32 -11.28 5.66
CA GLY A 53 24.64 -10.23 6.63
C GLY A 53 25.23 -8.97 6.01
N ASN A 54 25.05 -8.75 4.71
CA ASN A 54 25.47 -7.49 4.07
C ASN A 54 24.54 -6.34 4.51
N GLY A 55 24.93 -5.67 5.60
CA GLY A 55 24.14 -4.59 6.19
C GLY A 55 23.93 -3.39 5.24
N ALA A 56 24.87 -3.13 4.34
CA ALA A 56 24.74 -2.03 3.37
C ALA A 56 23.58 -2.28 2.39
N VAL A 57 23.46 -3.51 1.88
CA VAL A 57 22.34 -3.90 1.00
C VAL A 57 21.02 -3.88 1.77
N ALA A 58 21.01 -4.37 3.02
CA ALA A 58 19.81 -4.35 3.86
C ALA A 58 19.29 -2.93 4.12
N GLU A 59 20.18 -1.99 4.44
CA GLU A 59 19.82 -0.60 4.72
C GLU A 59 19.35 0.13 3.46
N TYR A 60 20.06 -0.03 2.34
CA TYR A 60 19.65 0.51 1.05
C TYR A 60 18.28 -0.04 0.62
N TYR A 61 18.15 -1.36 0.56
CA TYR A 61 16.96 -2.04 0.08
C TYR A 61 15.76 -1.71 0.98
N GLY A 62 15.92 -1.81 2.30
CA GLY A 62 14.87 -1.49 3.27
C GLY A 62 14.40 -0.03 3.17
N ARG A 63 15.32 0.93 3.02
CA ARG A 63 14.96 2.35 2.89
C ARG A 63 14.24 2.65 1.58
N VAL A 64 14.75 2.15 0.46
CA VAL A 64 14.16 2.44 -0.85
C VAL A 64 12.80 1.76 -0.98
N VAL A 65 12.71 0.47 -0.69
CA VAL A 65 11.45 -0.27 -0.74
C VAL A 65 10.44 0.29 0.26
N GLY A 66 10.88 0.62 1.47
CA GLY A 66 10.04 1.25 2.49
C GLY A 66 9.49 2.60 2.04
N ALA A 67 10.34 3.49 1.51
CA ALA A 67 9.91 4.77 0.98
C ALA A 67 8.91 4.63 -0.19
N CYS A 68 9.14 3.66 -1.09
CA CYS A 68 8.21 3.35 -2.17
C CYS A 68 6.84 2.89 -1.64
N ILE A 69 6.81 1.97 -0.68
CA ILE A 69 5.56 1.48 -0.09
C ILE A 69 4.80 2.61 0.62
N VAL A 70 5.51 3.47 1.36
CA VAL A 70 4.90 4.65 2.00
C VAL A 70 4.32 5.59 0.95
N GLY A 71 5.08 5.91 -0.11
CA GLY A 71 4.60 6.77 -1.19
C GLY A 71 3.35 6.22 -1.87
N VAL A 72 3.35 4.93 -2.21
CA VAL A 72 2.18 4.24 -2.79
C VAL A 72 1.00 4.24 -1.82
N SER A 73 1.24 4.06 -0.52
CA SER A 73 0.19 4.06 0.51
C SER A 73 -0.50 5.43 0.62
N ILE A 74 0.23 6.54 0.48
CA ILE A 74 -0.33 7.89 0.47
C ILE A 74 -1.25 8.08 -0.74
N VAL A 75 -0.82 7.65 -1.92
CA VAL A 75 -1.62 7.73 -3.15
C VAL A 75 -2.88 6.89 -3.04
N ILE A 76 -2.78 5.66 -2.52
CA ILE A 76 -3.93 4.77 -2.30
C ILE A 76 -4.90 5.41 -1.29
N ALA A 77 -4.40 5.95 -0.18
CA ALA A 77 -5.24 6.58 0.83
C ALA A 77 -6.04 7.75 0.24
N ALA A 78 -5.40 8.61 -0.56
CA ALA A 78 -6.07 9.71 -1.25
C ALA A 78 -7.14 9.21 -2.25
N ALA A 79 -6.83 8.15 -3.02
CA ALA A 79 -7.76 7.56 -3.98
C ALA A 79 -8.98 6.93 -3.28
N VAL A 80 -8.77 6.17 -2.21
CA VAL A 80 -9.84 5.54 -1.42
C VAL A 80 -10.72 6.60 -0.77
N LEU A 81 -10.13 7.62 -0.16
CA LEU A 81 -10.88 8.74 0.42
C LEU A 81 -11.74 9.46 -0.64
N GLY A 82 -11.15 9.77 -1.80
CA GLY A 82 -11.87 10.38 -2.91
C GLY A 82 -13.03 9.51 -3.41
N GLY A 83 -12.82 8.20 -3.52
CA GLY A 83 -13.86 7.24 -3.89
C GLY A 83 -15.01 7.19 -2.88
N ILE A 84 -14.71 7.16 -1.58
CA ILE A 84 -15.72 7.19 -0.52
C ILE A 84 -16.53 8.49 -0.57
N LEU A 85 -15.87 9.64 -0.72
CA LEU A 85 -16.53 10.95 -0.82
C LEU A 85 -17.41 11.08 -2.07
N SER A 86 -17.00 10.47 -3.19
CA SER A 86 -17.79 10.42 -4.42
C SER A 86 -18.99 9.48 -4.31
N ALA A 87 -18.92 8.43 -3.49
CA ALA A 87 -20.02 7.48 -3.31
C ALA A 87 -21.08 7.96 -2.30
N LEU A 88 -20.71 8.93 -1.46
CA LEU A 88 -21.59 9.56 -0.45
C LEU A 88 -22.35 10.79 -0.97
N HIS A 89 -21.97 11.33 -2.14
CA HIS A 89 -22.70 12.37 -2.88
C HIS A 89 -23.66 11.76 -3.89
#